data_AF-A0AA38VBS9-F1
#
_entry.id   AF-A0AA38VBS9-F1
#
_cell.length_a   1.000
_cell.length_b   1.000
_cell.length_c   1.000
_cell.angle_alpha   90.00
_cell.angle_beta   90.00
_cell.angle_gamma   90.00
#
_symmetry.space_group_name_H-M   'P 1'
#
loop_
_entity.id
_entity.type
_entity.pdbx_description
1 polymer ?
#
loop_
_entity_poly.entity_id
_entity_poly.type
_entity_poly.pdbx_seq_one_letter_code
_entity_poly.pdbx_strand_id
1 'polypeptide(L)'
;MRDDERYPIPIQSSPDVEIPQVASPTTAEHHENSREKYAVHPSVKDDLAPSSTENAGLLQFAPTRRICGLRRRMFWVVGAAIALVVVVAAVVGGVVGSNAAHRGTSSSSPSATSTPSPTNSTAPLDASQRAITASSAAGAASNTSVLQVFYQDLNTTDILYRLVWEDQPYKEQKASLSIPPNQGTPLAVTAANSSNVDGVTLNLFYLSVNNTNDTTAQATVICQATMRCARGAGSCTTNRNVIISQNATNGVNSASGLSAVLLDGVSQFRVFYHATGGFVWALVGNNPADNGWSAMQIGGPATDGSSIAVNLESEDDMLDVIFVNDNDDVPREIQYNDVYGLDSATRANVADSPGSGWTSTARFTSCYTPGNDMYHVYYVSTTGSIVAWFRQDTNGTWNPNSAPKWGSSDGGIASVAWGDHTRLLYMSKSKLAMSASDGTVWSEVQYL
;
A
#
# COMPACT_ATOMS: atom_id res chain seq x y z
N MET A 1 0.17 -41.03 -60.23
CA MET A 1 -0.81 -40.04 -60.72
C MET A 1 -1.91 -39.88 -59.69
N ARG A 2 -1.82 -38.85 -58.85
CA ARG A 2 -2.88 -37.87 -58.55
C ARG A 2 -2.40 -37.00 -57.40
N ASP A 3 -2.07 -35.76 -57.77
CA ASP A 3 -1.80 -34.63 -56.89
C ASP A 3 -3.14 -34.10 -56.36
N ASP A 4 -3.32 -34.11 -55.05
CA ASP A 4 -4.44 -33.45 -54.39
C ASP A 4 -3.94 -32.11 -53.81
N GLU A 5 -3.83 -31.10 -54.68
CA GLU A 5 -3.67 -29.70 -54.28
C GLU A 5 -5.02 -29.14 -53.79
N ARG A 6 -5.11 -28.80 -52.50
CA ARG A 6 -6.17 -27.94 -51.95
C ARG A 6 -5.77 -26.47 -52.13
N TYR A 7 -6.45 -25.77 -53.03
CA TYR A 7 -6.52 -24.30 -53.00
C TYR A 7 -7.72 -23.84 -52.16
N PRO A 8 -7.60 -22.71 -51.43
CA PRO A 8 -8.74 -22.10 -50.74
C PRO A 8 -9.69 -21.38 -51.71
N ILE A 9 -10.98 -21.41 -51.36
CA ILE A 9 -12.10 -20.80 -52.07
C ILE A 9 -12.06 -19.27 -51.89
N PRO A 10 -12.26 -18.45 -52.95
CA PRO A 10 -12.40 -17.01 -52.80
C PRO A 10 -13.74 -16.66 -52.11
N ILE A 11 -13.68 -15.85 -51.05
CA ILE A 11 -14.89 -15.26 -50.45
C ILE A 11 -15.34 -14.10 -51.36
N GLN A 12 -16.53 -14.21 -51.93
CA GLN A 12 -17.23 -13.11 -52.59
C GLN A 12 -17.62 -12.05 -51.55
N SER A 13 -17.07 -10.85 -51.67
CA SER A 13 -17.59 -9.66 -51.00
C SER A 13 -18.92 -9.25 -51.62
N SER A 14 -20.01 -9.30 -50.83
CA SER A 14 -21.30 -8.73 -51.20
C SER A 14 -21.27 -7.19 -51.21
N PRO A 15 -22.13 -6.55 -52.01
CA PRO A 15 -22.07 -5.13 -52.31
C PRO A 15 -22.59 -4.23 -51.18
N ASP A 16 -22.13 -2.99 -51.26
CA ASP A 16 -22.30 -1.86 -50.36
C ASP A 16 -23.71 -1.70 -49.77
N VAL A 17 -23.77 -1.68 -48.44
CA VAL A 17 -24.89 -1.09 -47.70
C VAL A 17 -24.58 0.39 -47.54
N GLU A 18 -25.31 1.24 -48.26
CA GLU A 18 -25.35 2.69 -48.04
C GLU A 18 -25.77 3.00 -46.60
N ILE A 19 -24.84 3.53 -45.82
CA ILE A 19 -25.09 4.08 -44.49
C ILE A 19 -25.48 5.56 -44.66
N PRO A 20 -26.55 6.06 -44.04
CA PRO A 20 -26.98 7.44 -44.19
C PRO A 20 -25.92 8.42 -43.65
N GLN A 21 -25.62 9.44 -44.44
CA GLN A 21 -24.75 10.57 -44.08
C GLN A 21 -25.28 11.26 -42.81
N VAL A 22 -24.48 11.19 -41.74
CA VAL A 22 -24.66 12.03 -40.55
C VAL A 22 -24.12 13.42 -40.88
N ALA A 23 -25.00 14.42 -40.73
CA ALA A 23 -24.71 15.83 -40.93
C ALA A 23 -23.51 16.29 -40.08
N SER A 24 -22.65 17.09 -40.70
CA SER A 24 -21.50 17.74 -40.06
C SER A 24 -21.94 18.60 -38.87
N PRO A 25 -21.27 18.53 -37.72
CA PRO A 25 -21.52 19.49 -36.65
C PRO A 25 -20.98 20.86 -37.04
N THR A 26 -21.90 21.81 -37.05
CA THR A 26 -21.66 23.25 -37.13
C THR A 26 -20.68 23.68 -36.04
N THR A 27 -19.70 24.47 -36.43
CA THR A 27 -18.71 25.15 -35.59
C THR A 27 -19.37 25.77 -34.36
N ALA A 28 -19.10 25.23 -33.18
CA ALA A 28 -19.42 25.88 -31.92
C ALA A 28 -18.28 26.83 -31.56
N GLU A 29 -18.59 28.13 -31.54
CA GLU A 29 -17.71 29.19 -31.10
C GLU A 29 -17.27 28.98 -29.65
N HIS A 30 -15.97 29.09 -29.44
CA HIS A 30 -15.31 29.02 -28.15
C HIS A 30 -15.65 30.29 -27.37
N HIS A 31 -16.61 30.21 -26.44
CA HIS A 31 -16.88 31.30 -25.50
C HIS A 31 -15.77 31.35 -24.44
N GLU A 32 -14.71 32.12 -24.72
CA GLU A 32 -13.93 32.80 -23.68
C GLU A 32 -14.84 33.86 -23.04
N ASN A 33 -15.27 33.66 -21.79
CA ASN A 33 -15.47 34.73 -20.79
C ASN A 33 -16.10 34.17 -19.52
N SER A 34 -15.30 33.99 -18.48
CA SER A 34 -15.73 34.05 -17.08
C SER A 34 -14.54 34.44 -16.20
N ARG A 35 -14.06 35.67 -16.43
CA ARG A 35 -13.16 36.41 -15.53
C ARG A 35 -13.75 37.80 -15.30
N GLU A 36 -14.82 37.86 -14.52
CA GLU A 36 -15.35 39.06 -13.89
C GLU A 36 -15.99 38.59 -12.58
N LYS A 37 -15.99 39.26 -11.44
CA LYS A 37 -15.42 40.51 -10.92
C LYS A 37 -15.84 40.45 -9.44
N TYR A 38 -14.92 40.33 -8.49
CA TYR A 38 -15.22 40.74 -7.12
C TYR A 38 -14.63 42.13 -6.93
N ALA A 39 -15.49 43.12 -7.15
CA ALA A 39 -15.21 44.51 -6.91
C ALA A 39 -15.09 44.75 -5.40
N VAL A 40 -13.96 45.35 -5.02
CA VAL A 40 -13.70 45.94 -3.72
C VAL A 40 -14.67 47.12 -3.52
N HIS A 41 -15.51 47.05 -2.49
CA HIS A 41 -16.27 48.21 -2.02
C HIS A 41 -15.39 49.07 -1.09
N PRO A 42 -15.29 50.39 -1.30
CA PRO A 42 -14.61 51.29 -0.39
C PRO A 42 -15.55 51.80 0.72
N SER A 43 -15.00 51.79 1.93
CA SER A 43 -15.14 52.75 3.05
C SER A 43 -16.47 53.49 3.25
N VAL A 44 -17.09 53.25 4.42
CA VAL A 44 -17.77 54.30 5.19
C VAL A 44 -17.09 54.36 6.56
N LYS A 45 -16.36 55.46 6.78
CA LYS A 45 -16.05 56.00 8.10
C LYS A 45 -17.30 56.73 8.60
N ASP A 46 -17.66 56.52 9.85
CA ASP A 46 -18.14 57.60 10.71
C ASP A 46 -17.73 57.31 12.15
N ASP A 47 -17.08 58.30 12.73
CA ASP A 47 -16.61 58.38 14.11
C ASP A 47 -17.79 58.46 15.08
N LEU A 48 -17.68 57.84 16.27
CA LEU A 48 -18.19 58.39 17.54
C LEU A 48 -17.55 57.64 18.74
N ALA A 49 -17.34 58.43 19.79
CA ALA A 49 -16.39 58.30 20.90
C ALA A 49 -16.78 57.27 22.00
N PRO A 50 -15.95 57.09 23.06
CA PRO A 50 -15.86 55.85 23.83
C PRO A 50 -16.82 55.77 25.01
N SER A 51 -17.31 54.57 25.30
CA SER A 51 -17.98 54.24 26.55
C SER A 51 -17.23 53.12 27.26
N SER A 52 -16.54 53.49 28.32
CA SER A 52 -16.04 52.62 29.37
C SER A 52 -17.19 51.80 29.98
N THR A 53 -17.07 50.47 29.96
CA THR A 53 -17.69 49.64 31.00
C THR A 53 -16.83 48.41 31.22
N GLU A 54 -16.25 48.34 32.42
CA GLU A 54 -15.82 47.10 33.04
C GLU A 54 -16.94 46.06 32.96
N ASN A 55 -16.62 44.82 32.59
CA ASN A 55 -17.25 43.68 33.23
C ASN A 55 -16.35 42.44 33.18
N ALA A 56 -16.28 41.82 34.35
CA ALA A 56 -15.39 40.77 34.75
C ALA A 56 -15.75 39.41 34.13
N GLY A 57 -14.70 38.63 33.89
CA GLY A 57 -14.63 37.21 34.26
C GLY A 57 -15.65 36.25 33.67
N LEU A 58 -15.29 35.60 32.56
CA LEU A 58 -15.60 34.19 32.35
C LEU A 58 -14.35 33.48 31.79
N LEU A 59 -13.62 32.81 32.68
CA LEU A 59 -12.60 31.83 32.31
C LEU A 59 -13.29 30.66 31.63
N GLN A 60 -13.15 30.59 30.30
CA GLN A 60 -13.53 29.43 29.51
C GLN A 60 -12.53 28.30 29.82
N PHE A 61 -12.91 27.41 30.74
CA PHE A 61 -12.13 26.21 31.04
C PHE A 61 -12.09 25.31 29.80
N ALA A 62 -10.90 25.15 29.22
CA ALA A 62 -10.63 24.18 28.17
C ALA A 62 -11.04 22.76 28.64
N PRO A 63 -11.67 21.95 27.78
CA PRO A 63 -12.10 20.60 28.14
C PRO A 63 -10.89 19.70 28.46
N THR A 64 -10.79 19.28 29.71
CA THR A 64 -9.81 18.27 30.17
C THR A 64 -10.01 16.96 29.40
N ARG A 65 -9.03 16.58 28.56
CA ARG A 65 -9.00 15.29 27.85
C ARG A 65 -8.98 14.13 28.87
N ARG A 66 -9.88 13.17 28.69
CA ARG A 66 -10.01 11.94 29.50
C ARG A 66 -9.63 10.76 28.62
N ILE A 67 -8.75 9.87 29.10
CA ILE A 67 -8.41 8.61 28.42
C ILE A 67 -9.18 7.52 29.19
N CYS A 68 -10.01 6.75 28.48
CA CYS A 68 -10.89 5.72 29.06
C CYS A 68 -11.80 6.22 30.20
N GLY A 69 -12.29 7.47 30.13
CA GLY A 69 -13.19 8.04 31.15
C GLY A 69 -12.54 8.39 32.51
N LEU A 70 -11.26 8.06 32.74
CA LEU A 70 -10.52 8.37 33.96
C LEU A 70 -9.58 9.58 33.77
N ARG A 71 -9.35 10.34 34.85
CA ARG A 71 -8.36 11.43 34.86
C ARG A 71 -6.95 10.83 34.72
N ARG A 72 -6.08 11.45 33.92
CA ARG A 72 -4.70 10.98 33.61
C ARG A 72 -3.88 10.57 34.84
N ARG A 73 -4.07 11.25 35.98
CA ARG A 73 -3.41 10.90 37.26
C ARG A 73 -3.92 9.59 37.87
N MET A 74 -5.21 9.27 37.68
CA MET A 74 -5.84 8.06 38.20
C MET A 74 -5.46 6.82 37.38
N PHE A 75 -5.29 6.97 36.07
CA PHE A 75 -4.83 5.90 35.18
C PHE A 75 -3.46 5.35 35.61
N TRP A 76 -2.49 6.24 35.89
CA TRP A 76 -1.16 5.84 36.38
C TRP A 76 -1.21 5.16 37.75
N VAL A 77 -2.11 5.58 38.64
CA VAL A 77 -2.28 4.96 39.97
C VAL A 77 -2.84 3.54 39.84
N VAL A 78 -3.82 3.32 38.96
CA VAL A 78 -4.40 1.99 38.71
C VAL A 78 -3.38 1.07 38.03
N GLY A 79 -2.64 1.57 37.03
CA GLY A 79 -1.59 0.81 36.36
C GLY A 79 -0.48 0.35 37.32
N ALA A 80 -0.02 1.23 38.21
CA ALA A 80 0.97 0.89 39.22
C ALA A 80 0.47 -0.18 40.21
N ALA A 81 -0.82 -0.14 40.58
CA ALA A 81 -1.43 -1.13 41.47
C ALA A 81 -1.51 -2.53 40.81
N ILE A 82 -1.88 -2.60 39.52
CA ILE A 82 -1.95 -3.87 38.78
C ILE A 82 -0.54 -4.46 38.61
N ALA A 83 0.44 -3.65 38.24
CA ALA A 83 1.83 -4.11 38.10
C ALA A 83 2.38 -4.69 39.41
N LEU A 84 2.07 -4.08 40.56
CA LEU A 84 2.46 -4.58 41.87
C LEU A 84 1.86 -5.97 42.16
N VAL A 85 0.58 -6.18 41.83
CA VAL A 85 -0.10 -7.47 42.05
C VAL A 85 0.51 -8.58 41.19
N VAL A 86 0.85 -8.28 39.93
CA VAL A 86 1.47 -9.26 39.01
C VAL A 86 2.86 -9.68 39.52
N VAL A 87 3.67 -8.74 40.01
CA VAL A 87 4.98 -9.05 40.58
C VAL A 87 4.86 -9.96 41.80
N VAL A 88 3.90 -9.70 42.69
CA VAL A 88 3.66 -10.56 43.86
C VAL A 88 3.20 -11.96 43.44
N ALA A 89 2.31 -12.07 42.47
CA ALA A 89 1.84 -13.37 41.97
C ALA A 89 2.96 -14.21 41.32
N ALA A 90 3.84 -13.57 40.56
CA ALA A 90 4.98 -14.24 39.91
C ALA A 90 5.99 -14.82 40.91
N VAL A 91 6.23 -14.12 42.03
CA VAL A 91 7.18 -14.58 43.07
C VAL A 91 6.66 -15.81 43.81
N VAL A 92 5.33 -15.95 43.97
CA VAL A 92 4.75 -17.10 44.68
C VAL A 92 4.60 -18.33 43.76
N GLY A 93 4.47 -18.14 42.45
CA GLY A 93 4.35 -19.25 41.48
C GLY A 93 5.65 -20.01 41.18
N GLY A 94 6.82 -19.41 41.47
CA GLY A 94 8.13 -19.96 41.08
C GLY A 94 8.66 -21.14 41.90
N VAL A 95 8.03 -21.50 43.03
CA VAL A 95 8.63 -22.44 44.00
C VAL A 95 8.11 -23.89 43.90
N VAL A 96 7.21 -24.21 42.95
CA VAL A 96 6.58 -25.56 42.89
C VAL A 96 6.65 -26.24 41.51
N GLY A 97 7.21 -25.57 40.49
CA GLY A 97 7.01 -25.94 39.08
C GLY A 97 8.23 -26.51 38.35
N SER A 98 9.14 -27.24 38.99
CA SER A 98 10.32 -27.80 38.31
C SER A 98 10.44 -29.32 38.52
N ASN A 99 9.49 -30.10 38.00
CA ASN A 99 9.67 -31.55 37.83
C ASN A 99 8.55 -32.21 37.00
N ALA A 100 8.43 -31.87 35.71
CA ALA A 100 7.73 -32.73 34.74
C ALA A 100 7.93 -32.21 33.32
N ALA A 101 8.88 -32.79 32.56
CA ALA A 101 8.72 -33.09 31.13
C ALA A 101 10.01 -33.66 30.53
N HIS A 102 10.29 -34.93 30.82
CA HIS A 102 11.09 -35.77 29.95
C HIS A 102 10.24 -36.96 29.51
N ARG A 103 9.55 -36.84 28.38
CA ARG A 103 9.13 -37.99 27.56
C ARG A 103 9.21 -37.61 26.09
N GLY A 104 10.13 -38.27 25.40
CA GLY A 104 10.32 -38.13 23.97
C GLY A 104 9.16 -38.69 23.17
N THR A 105 9.05 -38.20 21.93
CA THR A 105 8.29 -38.86 20.89
C THR A 105 8.99 -38.58 19.57
N SER A 106 9.42 -39.65 18.94
CA SER A 106 10.07 -39.72 17.63
C SER A 106 9.16 -39.16 16.55
N SER A 107 9.57 -38.09 15.86
CA SER A 107 8.90 -37.56 14.67
C SER A 107 9.71 -37.85 13.41
N SER A 108 8.99 -38.36 12.42
CA SER A 108 9.41 -38.63 11.04
C SER A 108 9.88 -37.37 10.33
N SER A 109 11.04 -37.46 9.67
CA SER A 109 11.60 -36.41 8.79
C SER A 109 10.60 -36.00 7.70
N PRO A 110 10.28 -34.70 7.54
CA PRO A 110 9.63 -34.22 6.34
C PRO A 110 10.63 -34.20 5.17
N SER A 111 10.14 -34.59 4.00
CA SER A 111 10.86 -34.46 2.72
C SER A 111 11.31 -33.02 2.51
N ALA A 112 12.58 -32.85 2.15
CA ALA A 112 13.15 -31.58 1.77
C ALA A 112 12.48 -31.09 0.47
N THR A 113 11.57 -30.12 0.60
CA THR A 113 11.13 -29.28 -0.52
C THR A 113 12.33 -28.44 -0.95
N SER A 114 12.79 -28.66 -2.17
CA SER A 114 13.87 -27.90 -2.80
C SER A 114 13.50 -26.41 -2.86
N THR A 115 14.15 -25.60 -2.03
CA THR A 115 14.01 -24.14 -2.06
C THR A 115 14.59 -23.63 -3.40
N PRO A 116 13.84 -22.83 -4.19
CA PRO A 116 14.36 -22.29 -5.44
C PRO A 116 15.54 -21.36 -5.17
N SER A 117 16.67 -21.64 -5.82
CA SER A 117 17.86 -20.81 -5.74
C SER A 117 17.57 -19.43 -6.37
N PRO A 118 17.91 -18.30 -5.71
CA PRO A 118 17.70 -16.98 -6.26
C PRO A 118 18.53 -16.85 -7.54
N THR A 119 17.85 -16.86 -8.68
CA THR A 119 18.48 -16.72 -9.98
C THR A 119 18.16 -15.33 -10.49
N ASN A 120 19.18 -14.52 -10.79
CA ASN A 120 19.04 -13.31 -11.58
C ASN A 120 18.64 -13.70 -13.01
N SER A 121 17.40 -14.10 -13.20
CA SER A 121 16.84 -14.37 -14.50
C SER A 121 16.59 -13.04 -15.20
N THR A 122 17.35 -12.76 -16.26
CA THR A 122 17.10 -11.67 -17.20
C THR A 122 16.07 -12.05 -18.27
N ALA A 123 15.30 -13.12 -18.05
CA ALA A 123 14.20 -13.46 -18.96
C ALA A 123 13.10 -12.37 -18.85
N PRO A 124 12.41 -12.05 -19.96
CA PRO A 124 11.27 -11.16 -19.93
C PRO A 124 10.22 -11.64 -18.92
N LEU A 125 9.67 -10.70 -18.15
CA LEU A 125 8.60 -10.93 -17.19
C LEU A 125 7.27 -11.07 -17.92
N ASP A 126 6.43 -12.00 -17.47
CA ASP A 126 5.04 -12.06 -17.91
C ASP A 126 4.28 -10.82 -17.42
N ALA A 127 3.35 -10.30 -18.23
CA ALA A 127 2.53 -9.14 -17.86
C ALA A 127 1.78 -9.35 -16.54
N SER A 128 1.34 -10.58 -16.28
CA SER A 128 0.66 -11.01 -15.04
C SER A 128 1.53 -10.92 -13.79
N GLN A 129 2.85 -10.99 -13.96
CA GLN A 129 3.81 -10.96 -12.87
C GLN A 129 4.34 -9.55 -12.59
N ARG A 130 3.99 -8.56 -13.43
CA ARG A 130 4.45 -7.17 -13.26
C ARG A 130 3.98 -6.61 -11.92
N ALA A 131 4.93 -6.22 -11.07
CA ALA A 131 4.64 -5.49 -9.86
C ALA A 131 4.30 -4.03 -10.17
N ILE A 132 3.30 -3.51 -9.46
CA ILE A 132 2.92 -2.09 -9.44
C ILE A 132 2.69 -1.69 -7.98
N THR A 133 3.03 -0.46 -7.65
CA THR A 133 2.74 0.12 -6.34
C THR A 133 2.46 1.60 -6.50
N ALA A 134 1.70 2.16 -5.58
CA ALA A 134 1.36 3.57 -5.60
C ALA A 134 1.35 4.14 -4.18
N SER A 135 1.66 5.42 -4.05
CA SER A 135 1.45 6.18 -2.83
C SER A 135 0.95 7.57 -3.19
N SER A 136 0.40 8.25 -2.19
CA SER A 136 0.02 9.64 -2.29
C SER A 136 0.58 10.42 -1.12
N ALA A 137 1.03 11.63 -1.39
CA ALA A 137 1.17 12.64 -0.37
C ALA A 137 -0.02 13.59 -0.47
N ALA A 138 -0.60 13.95 0.68
CA ALA A 138 -1.66 14.95 0.73
C ALA A 138 -1.15 16.27 0.13
N GLY A 139 -1.85 16.82 -0.86
CA GLY A 139 -1.54 18.13 -1.39
C GLY A 139 -1.88 19.23 -0.38
N ALA A 140 -1.46 20.47 -0.68
CA ALA A 140 -1.70 21.63 0.18
C ALA A 140 -3.21 21.95 0.38
N ALA A 141 -4.09 21.44 -0.48
CA ALA A 141 -5.54 21.50 -0.35
C ALA A 141 -6.12 20.08 -0.19
N SER A 142 -7.17 19.93 0.62
CA SER A 142 -7.80 18.64 0.98
C SER A 142 -8.27 17.79 -0.20
N ASN A 143 -8.40 18.38 -1.39
CA ASN A 143 -8.97 17.74 -2.58
C ASN A 143 -7.93 17.49 -3.68
N THR A 144 -6.68 17.89 -3.47
CA THR A 144 -5.58 17.66 -4.42
C THR A 144 -4.62 16.65 -3.81
N SER A 145 -4.37 15.53 -4.47
CA SER A 145 -3.30 14.61 -4.08
C SER A 145 -2.20 14.61 -5.12
N VAL A 146 -1.00 14.32 -4.65
CA VAL A 146 0.12 13.98 -5.52
C VAL A 146 0.22 12.48 -5.51
N LEU A 147 -0.06 11.85 -6.63
CA LEU A 147 0.01 10.40 -6.79
C LEU A 147 1.34 10.04 -7.46
N GLN A 148 2.01 9.02 -6.93
CA GLN A 148 3.22 8.46 -7.55
C GLN A 148 3.01 6.97 -7.76
N VAL A 149 3.24 6.53 -8.99
CA VAL A 149 3.01 5.15 -9.42
C VAL A 149 4.32 4.58 -9.90
N PHE A 150 4.71 3.43 -9.35
CA PHE A 150 5.91 2.69 -9.73
C PHE A 150 5.52 1.33 -10.27
N TYR A 151 6.22 0.87 -11.31
CA TYR A 151 6.08 -0.46 -11.86
C TYR A 151 7.38 -0.93 -12.47
N GLN A 152 7.56 -2.24 -12.55
CA GLN A 152 8.73 -2.78 -13.23
C GLN A 152 8.51 -2.87 -14.74
N ASP A 153 9.55 -2.59 -15.52
CA ASP A 153 9.59 -2.91 -16.94
C ASP A 153 9.52 -4.43 -17.18
N LEU A 154 8.93 -4.87 -18.30
CA LEU A 154 8.81 -6.30 -18.58
C LEU A 154 10.08 -6.93 -19.13
N ASN A 155 10.90 -6.15 -19.83
CA ASN A 155 12.04 -6.68 -20.58
C ASN A 155 13.35 -6.50 -19.83
N THR A 156 13.34 -5.65 -18.81
CA THR A 156 14.50 -5.29 -18.00
C THR A 156 14.14 -5.34 -16.52
N THR A 157 15.15 -5.23 -15.66
CA THR A 157 14.91 -5.08 -14.23
C THR A 157 14.52 -3.64 -13.85
N ASP A 158 14.51 -2.70 -14.79
CA ASP A 158 14.30 -1.29 -14.50
C ASP A 158 12.95 -1.03 -13.82
N ILE A 159 12.96 -0.16 -12.81
CA ILE A 159 11.74 0.38 -12.22
C ILE A 159 11.41 1.70 -12.91
N LEU A 160 10.21 1.74 -13.48
CA LEU A 160 9.62 2.90 -14.13
C LEU A 160 8.65 3.56 -13.17
N TYR A 161 8.46 4.87 -13.32
CA TYR A 161 7.49 5.59 -12.52
C TYR A 161 6.84 6.74 -13.29
N ARG A 162 5.64 7.12 -12.82
CA ARG A 162 4.90 8.29 -13.27
C ARG A 162 4.50 9.12 -12.07
N LEU A 163 4.66 10.43 -12.20
CA LEU A 163 4.14 11.40 -11.25
C LEU A 163 2.82 11.94 -11.79
N VAL A 164 1.81 12.01 -10.93
CA VAL A 164 0.53 12.63 -11.23
C VAL A 164 0.34 13.76 -10.23
N TRP A 165 0.40 14.98 -10.73
CA TRP A 165 0.19 16.18 -9.94
C TRP A 165 -1.14 16.79 -10.35
N GLU A 166 -2.07 16.98 -9.40
CA GLU A 166 -3.36 17.64 -9.68
C GLU A 166 -4.11 16.95 -10.86
N ASP A 167 -4.15 15.61 -10.82
CA ASP A 167 -4.71 14.74 -11.86
C ASP A 167 -4.08 14.88 -13.26
N GLN A 168 -2.91 15.53 -13.38
CA GLN A 168 -2.13 15.60 -14.62
C GLN A 168 -0.94 14.65 -14.58
N PRO A 169 -0.94 13.57 -15.39
CA PRO A 169 0.18 12.65 -15.46
C PRO A 169 1.35 13.26 -16.22
N TYR A 170 2.54 13.14 -15.65
CA TYR A 170 3.80 13.44 -16.33
C TYR A 170 4.28 12.22 -17.12
N LYS A 171 5.24 12.47 -18.03
CA LYS A 171 5.88 11.40 -18.80
C LYS A 171 6.54 10.38 -17.89
N GLU A 172 6.44 9.12 -18.27
CA GLU A 172 7.15 8.02 -17.64
C GLU A 172 8.65 8.32 -17.51
N GLN A 173 9.19 7.98 -16.34
CA GLN A 173 10.60 8.14 -15.98
C GLN A 173 11.17 6.80 -15.51
N LYS A 174 12.49 6.66 -15.64
CA LYS A 174 13.24 5.53 -15.06
C LYS A 174 13.82 5.92 -13.70
N ALA A 175 13.63 5.08 -12.68
CA ALA A 175 14.25 5.26 -11.37
C ALA A 175 15.77 5.05 -11.48
N SER A 176 16.55 6.01 -11.00
CA SER A 176 18.01 5.92 -10.97
C SER A 176 18.45 5.18 -9.71
N LEU A 177 18.66 3.86 -9.79
CA LEU A 177 18.99 3.00 -8.65
C LEU A 177 20.44 2.51 -8.73
N SER A 178 21.20 2.68 -7.65
CA SER A 178 22.59 2.18 -7.56
C SER A 178 22.69 0.68 -7.27
N ILE A 179 21.62 0.10 -6.72
CA ILE A 179 21.47 -1.32 -6.42
C ILE A 179 20.35 -1.80 -7.34
N PRO A 180 20.63 -2.65 -8.34
CA PRO A 180 19.60 -3.07 -9.28
C PRO A 180 18.56 -3.96 -8.58
N PRO A 181 17.27 -3.79 -8.87
CA PRO A 181 16.23 -4.71 -8.41
C PRO A 181 16.32 -6.08 -9.11
N ASN A 182 15.71 -7.10 -8.50
CA ASN A 182 15.51 -8.40 -9.15
C ASN A 182 14.40 -8.32 -10.21
N GLN A 183 14.46 -9.17 -11.25
CA GLN A 183 13.34 -9.33 -12.19
C GLN A 183 12.12 -9.88 -11.46
N GLY A 184 10.95 -9.29 -11.66
CA GLY A 184 9.72 -9.64 -10.96
C GLY A 184 9.69 -9.22 -9.48
N THR A 185 10.54 -8.29 -9.05
CA THR A 185 10.56 -7.82 -7.66
C THR A 185 9.17 -7.29 -7.27
N PRO A 186 8.65 -7.61 -6.07
CA PRO A 186 7.54 -6.85 -5.51
C PRO A 186 8.01 -5.41 -5.24
N LEU A 187 7.07 -4.47 -5.24
CA LEU A 187 7.33 -3.07 -5.00
C LEU A 187 6.41 -2.56 -3.89
N ALA A 188 6.95 -1.75 -2.99
CA ALA A 188 6.18 -0.96 -2.06
C ALA A 188 6.68 0.48 -2.06
N VAL A 189 5.81 1.46 -1.88
CA VAL A 189 6.21 2.86 -1.83
C VAL A 189 5.45 3.60 -0.75
N THR A 190 6.16 4.48 -0.05
CA THR A 190 5.56 5.47 0.86
C THR A 190 5.90 6.87 0.37
N ALA A 191 5.01 7.83 0.61
CA ALA A 191 5.18 9.21 0.23
C ALA A 191 4.97 10.14 1.43
N ALA A 192 5.73 11.22 1.45
CA ALA A 192 5.68 12.26 2.47
C ALA A 192 5.81 13.63 1.82
N ASN A 193 5.13 14.63 2.36
CA ASN A 193 5.44 16.00 2.01
C ASN A 193 6.85 16.35 2.47
N SER A 194 7.63 16.96 1.57
CA SER A 194 8.98 17.40 1.90
C SER A 194 8.92 18.74 2.63
N SER A 195 9.49 18.80 3.84
CA SER A 195 9.57 20.06 4.61
C SER A 195 10.57 21.08 4.04
N ASN A 196 11.55 20.61 3.25
CA ASN A 196 12.68 21.41 2.77
C ASN A 196 12.57 21.83 1.30
N VAL A 197 11.60 21.27 0.58
CA VAL A 197 11.38 21.51 -0.85
C VAL A 197 9.89 21.45 -1.05
N ASP A 198 9.30 22.43 -1.72
CA ASP A 198 7.90 22.32 -2.18
C ASP A 198 7.82 21.09 -3.10
N GLY A 199 7.30 19.97 -2.59
CA GLY A 199 7.41 18.67 -3.24
C GLY A 199 7.20 17.49 -2.29
N VAL A 200 7.57 16.29 -2.77
CA VAL A 200 7.36 15.02 -2.06
C VAL A 200 8.67 14.24 -1.91
N THR A 201 8.83 13.57 -0.77
CA THR A 201 9.85 12.54 -0.57
C THR A 201 9.18 11.18 -0.70
N LEU A 202 9.77 10.31 -1.51
CA LEU A 202 9.30 8.95 -1.74
C LEU A 202 10.32 7.97 -1.17
N ASN A 203 9.84 6.90 -0.56
CA ASN A 203 10.67 5.76 -0.19
C ASN A 203 10.14 4.53 -0.92
N LEU A 204 10.87 4.11 -1.95
CA LEU A 204 10.60 2.93 -2.75
C LEU A 204 11.35 1.75 -2.15
N PHE A 205 10.63 0.66 -1.90
CA PHE A 205 11.16 -0.59 -1.37
C PHE A 205 11.03 -1.70 -2.42
N TYR A 206 12.08 -2.50 -2.55
CA TYR A 206 12.16 -3.57 -3.54
C TYR A 206 13.15 -4.66 -3.10
N LEU A 207 13.05 -5.83 -3.71
CA LEU A 207 13.98 -6.95 -3.53
C LEU A 207 15.16 -6.86 -4.51
N SER A 208 16.33 -7.17 -3.99
CA SER A 208 17.57 -7.34 -4.75
C SER A 208 18.30 -8.58 -4.26
N VAL A 209 19.44 -8.91 -4.87
CA VAL A 209 20.38 -9.90 -4.36
C VAL A 209 21.61 -9.19 -3.79
N ASN A 210 22.09 -9.65 -2.65
CA ASN A 210 23.32 -9.12 -2.09
C ASN A 210 24.53 -9.62 -2.91
N ASN A 211 25.07 -8.76 -3.77
CA ASN A 211 26.24 -9.05 -4.60
C ASN A 211 27.57 -8.71 -3.90
N THR A 212 27.63 -8.70 -2.56
CA THR A 212 28.93 -8.67 -1.89
C THR A 212 29.77 -9.82 -2.42
N ASN A 213 31.00 -9.54 -2.88
CA ASN A 213 31.93 -10.47 -3.54
C ASN A 213 32.32 -11.73 -2.73
N ASP A 214 31.63 -11.99 -1.63
CA ASP A 214 31.77 -13.19 -0.81
C ASP A 214 30.93 -14.31 -1.44
N THR A 215 31.60 -15.40 -1.80
CA THR A 215 31.09 -16.56 -2.55
C THR A 215 30.01 -17.38 -1.83
N THR A 216 29.48 -16.90 -0.70
CA THR A 216 28.32 -17.49 -0.03
C THR A 216 27.04 -17.13 -0.77
N ALA A 217 26.06 -18.06 -0.79
CA ALA A 217 24.83 -17.97 -1.57
C ALA A 217 24.23 -16.56 -1.60
N GLN A 218 23.90 -16.07 -2.80
CA GLN A 218 23.28 -14.75 -3.01
C GLN A 218 22.00 -14.64 -2.18
N ALA A 219 22.06 -13.96 -1.04
CA ALA A 219 20.89 -13.76 -0.21
C ALA A 219 19.98 -12.70 -0.81
N THR A 220 18.68 -12.98 -0.86
CA THR A 220 17.67 -11.95 -1.16
C THR A 220 17.72 -10.90 -0.07
N VAL A 221 17.67 -9.62 -0.47
CA VAL A 221 17.68 -8.48 0.46
C VAL A 221 16.61 -7.47 0.08
N ILE A 222 16.14 -6.71 1.05
CA ILE A 222 15.24 -5.57 0.85
C ILE A 222 16.08 -4.30 0.75
N CYS A 223 15.86 -3.54 -0.31
CA CYS A 223 16.47 -2.25 -0.56
C CYS A 223 15.46 -1.12 -0.36
N GLN A 224 15.95 0.05 0.02
CA GLN A 224 15.19 1.29 0.07
C GLN A 224 15.89 2.34 -0.80
N ALA A 225 15.15 2.87 -1.78
CA ALA A 225 15.51 4.08 -2.51
C ALA A 225 14.71 5.27 -1.97
N THR A 226 15.42 6.28 -1.45
CA THR A 226 14.81 7.57 -1.07
C THR A 226 14.95 8.53 -2.25
N MET A 227 13.82 9.01 -2.74
CA MET A 227 13.73 9.91 -3.90
C MET A 227 13.07 11.22 -3.49
N ARG A 228 13.48 12.33 -4.10
CA ARG A 228 12.87 13.65 -3.92
C ARG A 228 12.33 14.17 -5.24
N CYS A 229 11.08 14.59 -5.23
CA CYS A 229 10.39 15.12 -6.40
C CYS A 229 9.88 16.52 -6.06
N ALA A 230 10.45 17.55 -6.68
CA ALA A 230 9.96 18.91 -6.51
C ALA A 230 8.55 19.03 -7.13
N ARG A 231 7.72 19.93 -6.58
CA ARG A 231 6.37 20.18 -7.07
C ARG A 231 6.44 20.68 -8.51
N GLY A 232 5.61 20.08 -9.36
CA GLY A 232 5.59 20.37 -10.80
C GLY A 232 6.81 19.87 -11.57
N ALA A 233 7.77 19.21 -10.91
CA ALA A 233 8.84 18.52 -11.62
C ALA A 233 8.28 17.25 -12.25
N GLY A 234 8.68 16.99 -13.50
CA GLY A 234 8.36 15.75 -14.20
C GLY A 234 9.21 14.55 -13.81
N SER A 235 10.14 14.71 -12.86
CA SER A 235 11.05 13.66 -12.42
C SER A 235 11.48 13.86 -10.96
N CYS A 236 12.02 12.79 -10.39
CA CYS A 236 12.57 12.72 -9.04
C CYS A 236 14.08 12.48 -9.11
N THR A 237 14.80 12.97 -8.10
CA THR A 237 16.21 12.64 -7.87
C THR A 237 16.32 11.56 -6.80
N THR A 238 17.07 10.48 -7.06
CA THR A 238 17.39 9.47 -6.04
C THR A 238 18.53 9.98 -5.16
N ASN A 239 18.26 10.18 -3.88
CA ASN A 239 19.25 10.69 -2.91
C ASN A 239 20.01 9.57 -2.20
N ARG A 240 19.33 8.44 -1.97
CA ARG A 240 19.88 7.31 -1.22
C ARG A 240 19.31 6.03 -1.79
N ASN A 241 20.13 4.99 -1.87
CA ASN A 241 19.67 3.67 -2.25
C ASN A 241 20.52 2.61 -1.54
N VAL A 242 19.94 1.96 -0.53
CA VAL A 242 20.66 1.14 0.46
C VAL A 242 19.93 -0.16 0.76
N ILE A 243 20.67 -1.18 1.18
CA ILE A 243 20.09 -2.41 1.74
C ILE A 243 19.64 -2.15 3.17
N ILE A 244 18.39 -2.47 3.50
CA ILE A 244 17.81 -2.26 4.84
C ILE A 244 17.60 -3.55 5.62
N SER A 245 17.64 -4.71 4.96
CA SER A 245 17.45 -6.02 5.61
C SER A 245 18.76 -6.67 6.07
N GLN A 246 19.89 -5.96 6.12
CA GLN A 246 21.20 -6.56 6.46
C GLN A 246 21.21 -7.24 7.83
N ASN A 247 20.46 -6.70 8.78
CA ASN A 247 20.35 -7.23 10.15
C ASN A 247 19.11 -8.08 10.37
N ALA A 248 18.37 -8.44 9.30
CA ALA A 248 17.20 -9.30 9.42
C ALA A 248 17.65 -10.73 9.72
N THR A 249 17.37 -11.22 10.93
CA THR A 249 17.82 -12.54 11.40
C THR A 249 17.16 -13.71 10.68
N ASN A 250 16.01 -13.50 10.04
CA ASN A 250 15.18 -14.58 9.47
C ASN A 250 15.23 -14.66 7.94
N GLY A 251 16.23 -14.00 7.33
CA GLY A 251 16.35 -13.91 5.87
C GLY A 251 15.15 -13.24 5.20
N VAL A 252 15.24 -13.03 3.90
CA VAL A 252 14.11 -12.56 3.08
C VAL A 252 13.81 -13.66 2.06
N ASN A 253 12.56 -14.09 1.96
CA ASN A 253 12.16 -15.06 0.94
C ASN A 253 12.31 -14.42 -0.45
N SER A 254 12.90 -15.13 -1.41
CA SER A 254 13.04 -14.65 -2.80
C SER A 254 11.69 -14.43 -3.50
N ALA A 255 10.64 -15.13 -3.07
CA ALA A 255 9.26 -14.98 -3.50
C ALA A 255 8.43 -14.12 -2.54
N SER A 256 9.05 -13.30 -1.69
CA SER A 256 8.33 -12.45 -0.76
C SER A 256 7.39 -11.48 -1.47
N GLY A 257 6.23 -11.20 -0.88
CA GLY A 257 5.50 -9.95 -1.13
C GLY A 257 6.22 -8.77 -0.46
N LEU A 258 5.88 -7.53 -0.81
CA LEU A 258 6.35 -6.34 -0.10
C LEU A 258 5.21 -5.36 0.08
N SER A 259 5.12 -4.77 1.27
CA SER A 259 4.21 -3.67 1.55
C SER A 259 4.83 -2.75 2.60
N ALA A 260 4.48 -1.46 2.61
CA ALA A 260 5.11 -0.51 3.51
C ALA A 260 4.17 0.63 3.91
N VAL A 261 4.33 1.12 5.14
CA VAL A 261 3.67 2.33 5.65
C VAL A 261 4.67 3.28 6.31
N LEU A 262 4.27 4.54 6.37
CA LEU A 262 4.98 5.65 7.02
C LEU A 262 4.10 6.21 8.13
N LEU A 263 4.53 6.08 9.39
CA LEU A 263 3.72 6.38 10.58
C LEU A 263 3.74 7.87 10.97
N ASP A 264 4.92 8.49 11.01
CA ASP A 264 5.12 9.85 11.57
C ASP A 264 5.41 10.91 10.51
N GLY A 265 4.98 10.66 9.27
CA GLY A 265 5.11 11.59 8.16
C GLY A 265 6.49 11.67 7.51
N VAL A 266 7.61 11.23 8.13
CA VAL A 266 8.93 11.21 7.43
C VAL A 266 9.97 10.18 7.91
N SER A 267 9.88 9.63 9.13
CA SER A 267 10.99 8.90 9.77
C SER A 267 10.67 7.53 10.35
N GLN A 268 9.40 7.16 10.46
CA GLN A 268 8.98 5.88 11.02
C GLN A 268 8.36 4.97 9.97
N PHE A 269 9.07 3.90 9.64
CA PHE A 269 8.70 2.96 8.59
C PHE A 269 8.35 1.60 9.16
N ARG A 270 7.36 0.96 8.56
CA ARG A 270 7.15 -0.49 8.66
C ARG A 270 7.18 -1.06 7.26
N VAL A 271 8.03 -2.06 7.02
CA VAL A 271 8.14 -2.75 5.73
C VAL A 271 7.88 -4.23 5.94
N PHE A 272 6.75 -4.71 5.43
CA PHE A 272 6.26 -6.07 5.63
C PHE A 272 6.71 -6.99 4.51
N TYR A 273 7.15 -8.19 4.88
CA TYR A 273 7.74 -9.17 3.96
C TYR A 273 7.55 -10.61 4.49
N HIS A 274 7.71 -11.60 3.61
CA HIS A 274 7.82 -13.01 3.94
C HIS A 274 9.29 -13.36 4.25
N ALA A 275 9.54 -13.84 5.46
CA ALA A 275 10.86 -14.36 5.83
C ALA A 275 11.08 -15.76 5.25
N THR A 276 12.33 -16.25 5.23
CA THR A 276 12.64 -17.61 4.71
C THR A 276 12.03 -18.73 5.56
N GLY A 277 11.56 -18.43 6.76
CA GLY A 277 10.78 -19.35 7.60
C GLY A 277 9.29 -19.44 7.24
N GLY A 278 8.83 -18.73 6.20
CA GLY A 278 7.44 -18.74 5.76
C GLY A 278 6.49 -17.90 6.61
N PHE A 279 7.00 -17.04 7.51
CA PHE A 279 6.17 -16.15 8.34
C PHE A 279 6.18 -14.72 7.81
N VAL A 280 5.14 -13.94 8.14
CA VAL A 280 5.12 -12.50 7.90
C VAL A 280 5.95 -11.77 8.95
N TRP A 281 6.90 -10.95 8.50
CA TRP A 281 7.76 -10.10 9.31
C TRP A 281 7.63 -8.64 8.88
N ALA A 282 7.98 -7.73 9.78
CA ALA A 282 8.17 -6.31 9.48
C ALA A 282 9.60 -5.90 9.80
N LEU A 283 10.23 -5.15 8.88
CA LEU A 283 11.36 -4.29 9.23
C LEU A 283 10.81 -3.02 9.90
N VAL A 284 11.33 -2.74 11.08
CA VAL A 284 10.96 -1.61 11.93
C VAL A 284 12.06 -0.57 11.83
N GLY A 285 11.74 0.56 11.20
CA GLY A 285 12.65 1.68 11.05
C GLY A 285 12.15 2.88 11.83
N ASN A 286 12.52 2.99 13.11
CA ASN A 286 12.18 4.15 13.94
C ASN A 286 13.33 5.16 13.88
N ASN A 287 13.28 6.07 12.91
CA ASN A 287 14.41 6.90 12.51
C ASN A 287 15.64 6.04 12.14
N PRO A 288 15.55 5.26 11.04
CA PRO A 288 16.54 4.26 10.70
C PRO A 288 17.91 4.83 10.30
N ALA A 289 18.00 6.14 10.05
CA ALA A 289 19.30 6.80 9.84
C ALA A 289 20.16 6.77 11.12
N ASP A 290 19.52 6.93 12.28
CA ASP A 290 20.20 7.01 13.57
C ASP A 290 20.17 5.67 14.33
N ASN A 291 19.03 4.96 14.26
CA ASN A 291 18.80 3.75 15.06
C ASN A 291 18.99 2.44 14.28
N GLY A 292 19.17 2.52 12.97
CA GLY A 292 19.16 1.36 12.09
C GLY A 292 17.79 0.70 11.96
N TRP A 293 17.79 -0.52 11.41
CA TRP A 293 16.58 -1.33 11.22
C TRP A 293 16.59 -2.52 12.16
N SER A 294 15.44 -2.81 12.76
CA SER A 294 15.17 -4.05 13.47
C SER A 294 14.10 -4.86 12.75
N ALA A 295 13.91 -6.12 13.14
CA ALA A 295 12.90 -7.00 12.55
C ALA A 295 11.96 -7.53 13.65
N MET A 296 10.67 -7.60 13.34
CA MET A 296 9.63 -8.11 14.23
C MET A 296 8.73 -9.08 13.47
N GLN A 297 8.47 -10.25 14.04
CA GLN A 297 7.48 -11.17 13.47
C GLN A 297 6.10 -10.57 13.67
N ILE A 298 5.27 -10.54 12.63
CA ILE A 298 3.92 -9.96 12.64
C ILE A 298 2.86 -11.07 12.68
N GLY A 299 2.98 -11.99 11.74
CA GLY A 299 1.94 -12.95 11.43
C GLY A 299 2.34 -14.40 11.54
N GLY A 300 1.40 -15.25 11.12
CA GLY A 300 1.58 -16.69 11.01
C GLY A 300 2.23 -17.09 9.68
N PRO A 301 2.15 -18.39 9.34
CA PRO A 301 2.60 -18.91 8.06
C PRO A 301 1.87 -18.23 6.91
N ALA A 302 2.62 -17.83 5.89
CA ALA A 302 2.14 -17.13 4.71
C ALA A 302 2.57 -17.87 3.44
N THR A 303 1.67 -17.94 2.45
CA THR A 303 1.94 -18.65 1.20
C THR A 303 3.08 -17.96 0.44
N ASP A 304 4.09 -18.74 0.04
CA ASP A 304 5.20 -18.23 -0.77
C ASP A 304 4.70 -17.63 -2.09
N GLY A 305 5.24 -16.48 -2.48
CA GLY A 305 4.82 -15.76 -3.69
C GLY A 305 3.53 -14.95 -3.55
N SER A 306 2.81 -15.06 -2.43
CA SER A 306 1.59 -14.28 -2.20
C SER A 306 1.88 -12.80 -1.98
N SER A 307 0.85 -11.96 -2.16
CA SER A 307 0.96 -10.53 -1.88
C SER A 307 0.85 -10.27 -0.38
N ILE A 308 1.37 -9.13 0.05
CA ILE A 308 1.11 -8.55 1.37
C ILE A 308 0.56 -7.15 1.11
N ALA A 309 -0.46 -6.75 1.84
CA ALA A 309 -0.95 -5.38 1.83
C ALA A 309 -1.05 -4.86 3.26
N VAL A 310 -0.85 -3.55 3.45
CA VAL A 310 -1.00 -2.92 4.75
C VAL A 310 -1.70 -1.58 4.61
N ASN A 311 -2.62 -1.30 5.53
CA ASN A 311 -3.23 0.01 5.71
C ASN A 311 -2.74 0.64 7.01
N LEU A 312 -2.71 1.97 7.04
CA LEU A 312 -2.48 2.76 8.24
C LEU A 312 -3.67 3.67 8.48
N GLU A 313 -4.30 3.52 9.64
CA GLU A 313 -5.22 4.51 10.19
C GLU A 313 -4.43 5.46 11.10
N SER A 314 -4.21 6.68 10.62
CA SER A 314 -3.29 7.63 11.26
C SER A 314 -3.80 8.23 12.57
N GLU A 315 -5.10 8.18 12.86
CA GLU A 315 -5.64 8.75 14.11
C GLU A 315 -5.26 7.90 15.33
N ASP A 316 -5.25 6.58 15.16
CA ASP A 316 -5.02 5.61 16.23
C ASP A 316 -3.75 4.77 16.04
N ASP A 317 -2.88 5.13 15.08
CA ASP A 317 -1.68 4.35 14.70
C ASP A 317 -1.99 2.86 14.50
N MET A 318 -3.17 2.57 13.92
CA MET A 318 -3.64 1.21 13.69
C MET A 318 -3.13 0.72 12.35
N LEU A 319 -2.44 -0.42 12.37
CA LEU A 319 -2.02 -1.12 11.17
C LEU A 319 -2.94 -2.29 10.92
N ASP A 320 -3.40 -2.41 9.68
CA ASP A 320 -4.18 -3.52 9.18
C ASP A 320 -3.35 -4.25 8.13
N VAL A 321 -2.81 -5.41 8.50
CA VAL A 321 -1.88 -6.20 7.67
C VAL A 321 -2.62 -7.41 7.10
N ILE A 322 -2.65 -7.49 5.77
CA ILE A 322 -3.35 -8.54 5.03
C ILE A 322 -2.33 -9.41 4.29
N PHE A 323 -2.45 -10.72 4.43
CA PHE A 323 -1.58 -11.73 3.80
C PHE A 323 -2.35 -13.01 3.52
N VAL A 324 -1.82 -13.93 2.71
CA VAL A 324 -2.46 -15.22 2.45
C VAL A 324 -1.87 -16.29 3.36
N ASN A 325 -2.71 -17.04 4.07
CA ASN A 325 -2.23 -18.09 4.96
C ASN A 325 -1.79 -19.34 4.18
N ASP A 326 -0.62 -19.88 4.53
CA ASP A 326 -0.07 -21.07 3.85
C ASP A 326 -0.86 -22.37 4.11
N ASN A 327 -1.61 -22.45 5.22
CA ASN A 327 -2.29 -23.71 5.57
C ASN A 327 -3.60 -23.92 4.81
N ASP A 328 -4.26 -22.83 4.41
CA ASP A 328 -5.60 -22.87 3.83
C ASP A 328 -5.81 -21.94 2.62
N ASP A 329 -4.77 -21.24 2.17
CA ASP A 329 -4.79 -20.35 1.00
C ASP A 329 -5.80 -19.19 1.10
N VAL A 330 -6.23 -18.85 2.33
CA VAL A 330 -7.23 -17.82 2.58
C VAL A 330 -6.57 -16.50 3.02
N PRO A 331 -7.06 -15.33 2.55
CA PRO A 331 -6.56 -14.04 3.02
C PRO A 331 -6.92 -13.83 4.51
N ARG A 332 -5.89 -13.53 5.30
CA ARG A 332 -5.94 -13.24 6.73
C ARG A 332 -5.64 -11.77 6.95
N GLU A 333 -6.22 -11.28 8.02
CA GLU A 333 -5.98 -9.96 8.56
C GLU A 333 -5.35 -10.06 9.95
N ILE A 334 -4.39 -9.19 10.21
CA ILE A 334 -3.90 -8.85 11.55
C ILE A 334 -3.99 -7.35 11.72
N GLN A 335 -4.81 -6.92 12.67
CA GLN A 335 -4.88 -5.53 13.09
C GLN A 335 -4.09 -5.35 14.38
N TYR A 336 -3.26 -4.31 14.47
CA TYR A 336 -2.56 -3.98 15.72
C TYR A 336 -2.16 -2.50 15.78
N ASN A 337 -2.09 -1.96 16.99
CA ASN A 337 -1.56 -0.62 17.22
C ASN A 337 -0.03 -0.68 17.29
N ASP A 338 0.66 0.19 16.55
CA ASP A 338 2.13 0.14 16.50
C ASP A 338 2.81 0.39 17.86
N VAL A 339 2.22 1.28 18.67
CA VAL A 339 2.74 1.65 20.00
C VAL A 339 2.59 0.52 21.00
N TYR A 340 1.47 -0.20 20.98
CA TYR A 340 1.22 -1.34 21.87
C TYR A 340 1.75 -2.67 21.31
N GLY A 341 2.10 -2.70 20.03
CA GLY A 341 2.56 -3.90 19.34
C GLY A 341 1.49 -4.98 19.25
N LEU A 342 1.94 -6.22 19.02
CA LEU A 342 1.07 -7.37 18.75
C LEU A 342 0.29 -7.89 19.95
N ASP A 343 0.61 -7.47 21.17
CA ASP A 343 -0.16 -7.84 22.36
C ASP A 343 -1.59 -7.29 22.30
N SER A 344 -1.81 -6.23 21.51
CA SER A 344 -3.11 -5.64 21.23
C SER A 344 -3.80 -6.22 19.98
N ALA A 345 -3.19 -7.20 19.30
CA ALA A 345 -3.60 -7.56 17.96
C ALA A 345 -4.94 -8.32 17.92
N THR A 346 -5.80 -7.93 16.98
CA THR A 346 -6.97 -8.69 16.56
C THR A 346 -6.64 -9.46 15.27
N ARG A 347 -7.34 -10.58 15.05
CA ARG A 347 -7.11 -11.45 13.90
C ARG A 347 -8.45 -11.85 13.30
N ALA A 348 -8.56 -11.72 11.99
CA ALA A 348 -9.77 -12.05 11.26
C ALA A 348 -9.42 -12.66 9.90
N ASN A 349 -10.44 -13.23 9.25
CA ASN A 349 -10.38 -13.61 7.85
C ASN A 349 -10.96 -12.46 7.02
N VAL A 350 -10.28 -12.08 5.94
CA VAL A 350 -10.85 -11.10 5.00
C VAL A 350 -11.99 -11.73 4.21
N ALA A 351 -11.85 -13.00 3.86
CA ALA A 351 -12.92 -13.78 3.26
C ALA A 351 -12.80 -15.23 3.70
N ASP A 352 -13.82 -15.80 4.34
CA ASP A 352 -13.82 -17.24 4.69
C ASP A 352 -13.89 -18.16 3.47
N SER A 353 -14.46 -17.64 2.38
CA SER A 353 -14.47 -18.26 1.07
C SER A 353 -14.29 -17.17 0.02
N PRO A 354 -13.06 -16.94 -0.49
CA PRO A 354 -12.74 -15.82 -1.38
C PRO A 354 -13.39 -15.90 -2.78
N GLY A 355 -14.32 -16.85 -2.99
CA GLY A 355 -15.16 -16.94 -4.19
C GLY A 355 -14.46 -17.55 -5.39
N SER A 356 -15.14 -17.55 -6.53
CA SER A 356 -14.62 -18.08 -7.79
C SER A 356 -13.53 -17.16 -8.35
N GLY A 357 -12.42 -17.76 -8.81
CA GLY A 357 -11.31 -17.05 -9.45
C GLY A 357 -10.25 -16.48 -8.49
N TRP A 358 -10.38 -16.69 -7.18
CA TRP A 358 -9.29 -16.48 -6.23
C TRP A 358 -8.19 -17.56 -6.39
N THR A 359 -6.94 -17.15 -6.17
CA THR A 359 -5.79 -18.04 -5.98
C THR A 359 -4.92 -17.48 -4.86
N SER A 360 -4.16 -18.34 -4.17
CA SER A 360 -3.28 -17.87 -3.08
C SER A 360 -2.13 -16.98 -3.53
N THR A 361 -1.80 -17.00 -4.82
CA THR A 361 -0.82 -16.12 -5.46
C THR A 361 -1.45 -14.91 -6.15
N ALA A 362 -2.76 -14.68 -5.97
CA ALA A 362 -3.44 -13.53 -6.53
C ALA A 362 -2.74 -12.23 -6.09
N ARG A 363 -2.62 -11.30 -7.04
CA ARG A 363 -2.14 -9.95 -6.76
C ARG A 363 -3.26 -9.18 -6.08
N PHE A 364 -3.00 -8.69 -4.88
CA PHE A 364 -3.93 -7.84 -4.15
C PHE A 364 -3.24 -6.64 -3.51
N THR A 365 -4.05 -5.62 -3.23
CA THR A 365 -3.67 -4.36 -2.61
C THR A 365 -4.77 -3.97 -1.63
N SER A 366 -4.46 -3.09 -0.69
CA SER A 366 -5.43 -2.53 0.24
C SER A 366 -5.31 -1.02 0.35
N CYS A 367 -6.38 -0.36 0.76
CA CYS A 367 -6.32 1.02 1.20
C CYS A 367 -7.36 1.29 2.28
N TYR A 368 -7.07 2.27 3.14
CA TYR A 368 -8.02 2.85 4.09
C TYR A 368 -8.48 4.22 3.57
N THR A 369 -9.79 4.45 3.55
CA THR A 369 -10.43 5.70 3.12
C THR A 369 -10.94 6.43 4.39
N PRO A 370 -10.23 7.46 4.89
CA PRO A 370 -10.55 8.06 6.18
C PRO A 370 -11.91 8.78 6.23
N GLY A 371 -12.34 9.40 5.12
CA GLY A 371 -13.53 10.24 5.13
C GLY A 371 -14.85 9.47 5.37
N ASN A 372 -14.83 8.17 5.10
CA ASN A 372 -15.93 7.25 5.39
C ASN A 372 -15.51 6.07 6.25
N ASP A 373 -14.33 6.11 6.89
CA ASP A 373 -13.81 5.05 7.76
C ASP A 373 -13.93 3.63 7.15
N MET A 374 -13.50 3.49 5.90
CA MET A 374 -13.70 2.27 5.11
C MET A 374 -12.38 1.64 4.69
N TYR A 375 -12.24 0.36 4.96
CA TYR A 375 -11.10 -0.46 4.53
C TYR A 375 -11.48 -1.21 3.26
N HIS A 376 -10.54 -1.29 2.31
CA HIS A 376 -10.73 -2.05 1.08
C HIS A 376 -9.57 -3.00 0.83
N VAL A 377 -9.91 -4.15 0.26
CA VAL A 377 -8.95 -5.07 -0.37
C VAL A 377 -9.40 -5.30 -1.80
N TYR A 378 -8.51 -5.07 -2.76
CA TYR A 378 -8.74 -5.34 -4.17
C TYR A 378 -7.81 -6.44 -4.64
N TYR A 379 -8.30 -7.38 -5.43
CA TYR A 379 -7.48 -8.41 -6.06
C TYR A 379 -7.86 -8.62 -7.51
N VAL A 380 -6.93 -9.23 -8.26
CA VAL A 380 -7.13 -9.64 -9.65
C VAL A 380 -7.42 -11.14 -9.69
N SER A 381 -8.58 -11.51 -10.23
CA SER A 381 -8.97 -12.90 -10.41
C SER A 381 -8.18 -13.59 -11.52
N THR A 382 -8.29 -14.91 -11.61
CA THR A 382 -7.70 -15.69 -12.73
C THR A 382 -8.23 -15.32 -14.11
N THR A 383 -9.38 -14.63 -14.19
CA THR A 383 -9.95 -14.11 -15.45
C THR A 383 -9.51 -12.68 -15.76
N GLY A 384 -8.67 -12.07 -14.92
CA GLY A 384 -8.27 -10.66 -15.01
C GLY A 384 -9.32 -9.68 -14.49
N SER A 385 -10.42 -10.17 -13.91
CA SER A 385 -11.44 -9.30 -13.31
C SER A 385 -10.95 -8.76 -11.98
N ILE A 386 -11.21 -7.48 -11.71
CA ILE A 386 -10.95 -6.89 -10.40
C ILE A 386 -12.14 -7.17 -9.49
N VAL A 387 -11.85 -7.69 -8.31
CA VAL A 387 -12.84 -7.96 -7.27
C VAL A 387 -12.38 -7.28 -5.98
N ALA A 388 -13.32 -6.87 -5.13
CA ALA A 388 -12.99 -6.24 -3.87
C ALA A 388 -13.74 -6.84 -2.68
N TRP A 389 -13.16 -6.65 -1.51
CA TRP A 389 -13.86 -6.69 -0.24
C TRP A 389 -13.72 -5.35 0.45
N PHE A 390 -14.69 -5.02 1.27
CA PHE A 390 -14.65 -3.83 2.11
C PHE A 390 -15.22 -4.12 3.49
N ARG A 391 -14.79 -3.34 4.47
CA ARG A 391 -15.47 -3.25 5.76
C ARG A 391 -15.58 -1.80 6.18
N GLN A 392 -16.61 -1.53 6.96
CA GLN A 392 -16.79 -0.27 7.67
C GLN A 392 -16.13 -0.40 9.03
N ASP A 393 -15.31 0.58 9.44
CA ASP A 393 -14.61 0.62 10.72
C ASP A 393 -13.72 -0.60 11.04
N THR A 394 -13.01 -0.56 12.17
CA THR A 394 -12.08 -1.63 12.58
C THR A 394 -12.78 -2.89 13.06
N ASN A 395 -14.03 -2.80 13.52
CA ASN A 395 -14.80 -3.90 14.08
C ASN A 395 -15.85 -4.47 13.10
N GLY A 396 -16.01 -3.86 11.93
CA GLY A 396 -16.96 -4.31 10.93
C GLY A 396 -16.55 -5.63 10.27
N THR A 397 -17.55 -6.27 9.67
CA THR A 397 -17.36 -7.50 8.90
C THR A 397 -16.93 -7.16 7.47
N TRP A 398 -16.03 -7.96 6.91
CA TRP A 398 -15.69 -7.90 5.49
C TRP A 398 -16.87 -8.35 4.62
N ASN A 399 -17.23 -7.52 3.65
CA ASN A 399 -18.30 -7.75 2.70
C ASN A 399 -17.73 -7.76 1.28
N PRO A 400 -18.19 -8.66 0.40
CA PRO A 400 -17.81 -8.63 -1.00
C PRO A 400 -18.36 -7.36 -1.66
N ASN A 401 -17.56 -6.74 -2.50
CA ASN A 401 -17.96 -5.65 -3.38
C ASN A 401 -17.63 -6.07 -4.82
N SER A 402 -18.68 -6.16 -5.64
CA SER A 402 -18.54 -6.49 -7.04
C SER A 402 -19.32 -5.50 -7.90
N ALA A 403 -18.75 -5.18 -9.06
CA ALA A 403 -19.30 -4.34 -10.13
C ALA A 403 -19.35 -2.79 -9.99
N PRO A 404 -18.39 -2.10 -9.36
CA PRO A 404 -18.05 -0.74 -9.76
C PRO A 404 -17.32 -0.71 -11.13
N LYS A 405 -17.18 0.48 -11.72
CA LYS A 405 -16.68 0.73 -13.09
C LYS A 405 -15.17 0.46 -13.27
N TRP A 406 -14.72 -0.71 -12.85
CA TRP A 406 -13.35 -1.18 -12.99
C TRP A 406 -13.16 -1.89 -14.33
N GLY A 407 -11.97 -1.74 -14.91
CA GLY A 407 -11.57 -2.52 -16.09
C GLY A 407 -11.10 -3.93 -15.72
N SER A 408 -10.42 -4.58 -16.66
CA SER A 408 -9.65 -5.80 -16.41
C SER A 408 -8.18 -5.46 -16.17
N SER A 409 -7.51 -6.22 -15.31
CA SER A 409 -6.07 -6.14 -15.12
C SER A 409 -5.36 -7.31 -15.81
N ASP A 410 -4.27 -7.00 -16.51
CA ASP A 410 -3.36 -7.98 -17.08
C ASP A 410 -2.39 -8.53 -16.02
N GLY A 411 -2.38 -7.99 -14.79
CA GLY A 411 -1.40 -8.31 -13.76
C GLY A 411 -1.52 -7.43 -12.51
N GLY A 412 -0.40 -6.79 -12.12
CA GLY A 412 -0.30 -6.01 -10.89
C GLY A 412 -1.42 -4.98 -10.67
N ILE A 413 -1.75 -4.77 -9.40
CA ILE A 413 -2.75 -3.83 -8.91
C ILE A 413 -2.21 -3.05 -7.70
N ALA A 414 -2.55 -1.77 -7.59
CA ALA A 414 -2.21 -0.90 -6.48
C ALA A 414 -3.38 0.02 -6.14
N SER A 415 -3.55 0.35 -4.87
CA SER A 415 -4.61 1.25 -4.39
C SER A 415 -4.04 2.33 -3.51
N VAL A 416 -4.66 3.52 -3.56
CA VAL A 416 -4.37 4.61 -2.63
C VAL A 416 -5.64 5.37 -2.34
N ALA A 417 -5.76 5.92 -1.13
CA ALA A 417 -6.91 6.70 -0.72
C ALA A 417 -6.52 7.88 0.17
N TRP A 418 -7.33 8.94 0.13
CA TRP A 418 -7.21 10.13 0.97
C TRP A 418 -8.58 10.81 1.09
N GLY A 419 -8.96 11.25 2.30
CA GLY A 419 -10.32 11.76 2.53
C GLY A 419 -11.36 10.73 2.07
N ASP A 420 -12.27 11.12 1.19
CA ASP A 420 -13.26 10.24 0.55
C ASP A 420 -12.80 9.65 -0.80
N HIS A 421 -11.60 10.02 -1.25
CA HIS A 421 -11.11 9.62 -2.56
C HIS A 421 -10.37 8.29 -2.50
N THR A 422 -10.60 7.47 -3.52
CA THR A 422 -9.82 6.26 -3.79
C THR A 422 -9.34 6.27 -5.23
N ARG A 423 -8.13 5.77 -5.47
CA ARG A 423 -7.59 5.48 -6.80
C ARG A 423 -7.17 4.02 -6.82
N LEU A 424 -7.63 3.31 -7.84
CA LEU A 424 -7.23 1.96 -8.15
C LEU A 424 -6.43 1.97 -9.45
N LEU A 425 -5.18 1.54 -9.38
CA LEU A 425 -4.21 1.57 -10.46
C LEU A 425 -3.83 0.15 -10.85
N TYR A 426 -3.81 -0.13 -12.14
CA TYR A 426 -3.53 -1.47 -12.65
C TYR A 426 -3.04 -1.41 -14.09
N MET A 427 -2.41 -2.49 -14.55
CA MET A 427 -2.02 -2.64 -15.94
C MET A 427 -3.18 -3.23 -16.73
N SER A 428 -3.59 -2.59 -17.82
CA SER A 428 -4.67 -3.07 -18.69
C SER A 428 -4.28 -2.86 -20.14
N LYS A 429 -4.29 -3.93 -20.94
CA LYS A 429 -3.86 -3.93 -22.35
C LYS A 429 -2.46 -3.31 -22.50
N SER A 430 -1.54 -3.70 -21.62
CA SER A 430 -0.16 -3.15 -21.53
C SER A 430 -0.05 -1.65 -21.24
N LYS A 431 -1.13 -0.98 -20.85
CA LYS A 431 -1.13 0.44 -20.46
C LYS A 431 -1.44 0.57 -18.97
N LEU A 432 -0.92 1.63 -18.35
CA LEU A 432 -1.32 1.98 -17.00
C LEU A 432 -2.74 2.54 -17.05
N ALA A 433 -3.64 1.95 -16.26
CA ALA A 433 -5.02 2.35 -16.12
C ALA A 433 -5.31 2.78 -14.68
N MET A 434 -6.29 3.67 -14.53
CA MET A 434 -6.74 4.18 -13.25
C MET A 434 -8.27 4.23 -13.21
N SER A 435 -8.85 3.67 -12.16
CA SER A 435 -10.24 3.92 -11.77
C SER A 435 -10.24 4.84 -10.55
N ALA A 436 -11.10 5.85 -10.54
CA ALA A 436 -11.18 6.83 -9.46
C ALA A 436 -12.55 6.77 -8.77
N SER A 437 -12.56 6.97 -7.46
CA SER A 437 -13.76 7.19 -6.65
C SER A 437 -13.61 8.49 -5.85
N ASP A 438 -14.72 9.18 -5.66
CA ASP A 438 -14.88 10.36 -4.78
C ASP A 438 -15.76 10.05 -3.55
N GLY A 439 -15.84 8.78 -3.17
CA GLY A 439 -16.50 8.30 -1.96
C GLY A 439 -17.86 7.66 -2.23
N THR A 440 -18.52 8.04 -3.32
CA THR A 440 -19.85 7.50 -3.65
C THR A 440 -19.94 6.92 -5.06
N VAL A 441 -19.17 7.44 -6.02
CA VAL A 441 -19.25 7.03 -7.43
C VAL A 441 -17.88 6.73 -7.99
N TRP A 442 -17.77 5.58 -8.66
CA TRP A 442 -16.59 5.27 -9.47
C TRP A 442 -16.71 5.92 -10.86
N SER A 443 -15.67 6.62 -11.28
CA SER A 443 -15.54 7.16 -12.64
C SER A 443 -15.27 6.06 -13.66
N GLU A 444 -15.42 6.39 -14.94
CA GLU A 444 -14.89 5.53 -16.01
C GLU A 444 -13.36 5.38 -15.90
N VAL A 445 -12.86 4.28 -16.47
CA VAL A 445 -11.42 3.98 -16.52
C VAL A 445 -10.69 5.02 -17.35
N GLN A 446 -9.60 5.56 -16.79
CA GLN A 446 -8.68 6.48 -17.46
C GLN A 446 -7.35 5.77 -17.74
N TYR A 447 -6.73 6.01 -18.89
CA TYR A 447 -5.40 5.51 -19.22
C TYR A 447 -4.38 6.63 -19.05
N LEU A 448 -3.28 6.33 -18.35
CA LEU A 448 -2.24 7.30 -17.96
C LEU A 448 -1.09 7.38 -18.95
#